data_AF-A0AAV5AGA5-F1
#
_entry.id   AF-A0AAV5AGA5-F1
#
_cell.length_a   1.000
_cell.length_b   1.000
_cell.length_c   1.000
_cell.angle_alpha   90.00
_cell.angle_beta   90.00
_cell.angle_gamma   90.00
#
_symmetry.space_group_name_H-M   'P 1'
#
loop_
_entity.id
_entity.type
_entity.pdbx_description
1 polymer ?
#
loop_
_entity_poly.entity_id
_entity_poly.type
_entity_poly.pdbx_seq_one_letter_code
_entity_poly.pdbx_strand_id
1 'polypeptide(L)'
;MPHCSVNLYENVLRYNWTIGDLPRLLILGNILEDYVLSTPEWKLKTALPCLSRIGKYLVSDPLPDSETYYSAFNNTALQHVAIQSIALFEQSIWQLPDEINDEDNSELI
;
A
#
# COMPACT_ATOMS: atom_id res chain seq x y z
N MET A 1 -0.81 -15.45 -7.07
CA MET A 1 -1.75 -14.41 -7.52
C MET A 1 -1.34 -13.90 -8.90
N PRO A 2 -2.26 -13.40 -9.74
CA PRO A 2 -1.86 -12.51 -10.84
C PRO A 2 -1.02 -11.40 -10.25
N HIS A 3 0.06 -11.01 -10.92
CA HIS A 3 0.98 -9.98 -10.42
C HIS A 3 0.24 -8.63 -10.39
N CYS A 4 -0.36 -8.28 -9.25
CA CYS A 4 -0.96 -6.97 -9.05
C CYS A 4 0.17 -5.94 -9.04
N SER A 5 0.09 -4.95 -9.94
CA SER A 5 1.05 -3.86 -9.92
C SER A 5 0.89 -3.07 -8.62
N VAL A 6 2.00 -2.54 -8.10
CA VAL A 6 1.95 -1.70 -6.90
C VAL A 6 1.07 -0.45 -7.09
N ASN A 7 0.95 0.03 -8.34
CA ASN A 7 0.05 1.11 -8.74
C ASN A 7 -1.43 0.78 -8.48
N LEU A 8 -1.84 -0.49 -8.54
CA LEU A 8 -3.22 -0.86 -8.19
C LEU A 8 -3.50 -0.57 -6.71
N TYR A 9 -2.57 -0.93 -5.82
CA TYR A 9 -2.72 -0.65 -4.39
C TYR A 9 -2.76 0.85 -4.14
N GLU A 10 -1.88 1.61 -4.79
CA GLU A 10 -1.86 3.08 -4.69
C GLU A 10 -3.19 3.70 -5.14
N ASN A 11 -3.75 3.28 -6.27
CA ASN A 11 -5.02 3.80 -6.78
C ASN A 11 -6.19 3.49 -5.84
N VAL A 12 -6.23 2.27 -5.30
CA VAL A 12 -7.25 1.87 -4.32
C VAL A 12 -7.12 2.70 -3.04
N LEU A 13 -5.90 2.91 -2.55
CA LEU A 13 -5.66 3.77 -1.39
C LEU A 13 -6.09 5.20 -1.65
N ARG A 14 -5.69 5.78 -2.79
CA ARG A 14 -6.02 7.15 -3.20
C ARG A 14 -7.52 7.37 -3.30
N TYR A 15 -8.27 6.42 -3.86
CA TYR A 15 -9.73 6.50 -3.95
C TYR A 15 -10.42 6.47 -2.57
N ASN A 16 -9.84 5.76 -1.61
CA ASN A 16 -10.36 5.64 -0.24
C ASN A 16 -9.64 6.56 0.76
N TRP A 17 -8.97 7.63 0.27
CA TRP A 17 -8.08 8.46 1.09
C TRP A 17 -8.82 9.49 1.95
N THR A 18 -9.72 8.99 2.80
CA THR A 18 -10.48 9.79 3.75
C THR A 18 -10.36 9.20 5.15
N ILE A 19 -10.61 10.02 6.17
CA ILE A 19 -10.63 9.59 7.58
C ILE A 19 -11.65 8.47 7.81
N GLY A 20 -12.76 8.46 7.05
CA GLY A 20 -13.84 7.50 7.20
C GLY A 20 -13.63 6.18 6.45
N ASP A 21 -13.01 6.23 5.27
CA ASP A 21 -12.96 5.10 4.35
C ASP A 21 -11.66 4.30 4.47
N LEU A 22 -10.52 4.98 4.70
CA LEU A 22 -9.21 4.33 4.80
C LEU A 22 -9.17 3.21 5.85
N PRO A 23 -9.78 3.34 7.05
CA PRO A 23 -9.77 2.26 8.06
C PRO A 23 -10.71 1.11 7.76
N ARG A 24 -11.64 1.30 6.80
CA ARG A 24 -12.61 0.28 6.37
C ARG A 24 -12.09 -0.53 5.19
N LEU A 25 -10.98 -0.11 4.59
CA LEU A 25 -10.33 -0.80 3.50
C LEU A 25 -9.57 -2.02 4.03
N LEU A 26 -9.90 -3.18 3.48
CA LEU A 26 -9.17 -4.44 3.68
C LEU A 26 -8.46 -4.81 2.38
N ILE A 27 -7.15 -5.02 2.44
CA ILE A 27 -6.32 -5.40 1.30
C ILE A 27 -5.86 -6.83 1.52
N LEU A 28 -6.26 -7.74 0.64
CA LEU A 28 -5.70 -9.08 0.56
C LEU A 28 -4.72 -9.14 -0.61
N GLY A 29 -3.43 -9.30 -0.33
CA GLY A 29 -2.41 -9.29 -1.37
C GLY A 29 -1.00 -9.36 -0.81
N ASN A 30 -0.03 -9.01 -1.65
CA ASN A 30 1.37 -8.99 -1.24
C ASN A 30 1.56 -8.08 -0.03
N ILE A 31 2.44 -8.47 0.90
CA ILE A 31 2.81 -7.63 2.06
C ILE A 31 3.33 -6.29 1.54
N LEU A 32 2.59 -5.22 1.86
CA LEU A 32 2.83 -3.90 1.30
C LEU A 32 4.06 -3.24 1.93
N GLU A 33 4.37 -3.60 3.17
CA GLU A 33 5.57 -3.18 3.89
C GLU A 33 6.85 -3.57 3.12
N ASP A 34 6.85 -4.72 2.43
CA ASP A 34 7.99 -5.14 1.61
C ASP A 34 8.29 -4.13 0.50
N TYR A 35 7.25 -3.52 -0.12
CA TYR A 35 7.45 -2.46 -1.12
C TYR A 35 8.00 -1.18 -0.48
N VAL A 36 7.54 -0.84 0.73
CA VAL A 36 8.02 0.33 1.49
C VAL A 36 9.50 0.18 1.85
N LEU A 37 9.91 -1.02 2.27
CA LEU A 37 11.29 -1.30 2.67
C LEU A 37 12.25 -1.50 1.50
N SER A 38 11.77 -2.06 0.38
CA SER A 38 12.59 -2.34 -0.81
C SER A 38 12.69 -1.16 -1.78
N THR A 39 11.81 -0.16 -1.68
CA THR A 39 11.80 1.00 -2.57
C THR A 39 12.52 2.20 -1.94
N PRO A 40 13.46 2.86 -2.63
CA PRO A 40 14.06 4.10 -2.15
C PRO A 40 13.02 5.16 -1.80
N GLU A 41 13.20 5.84 -0.68
CA GLU A 41 12.20 6.77 -0.11
C GLU A 41 11.74 7.85 -1.11
N TRP A 42 12.64 8.40 -1.90
CA TRP A 42 12.30 9.41 -2.92
C TRP A 42 11.35 8.84 -3.98
N LYS A 43 11.62 7.62 -4.46
CA LYS A 43 10.79 6.94 -5.48
C LYS A 43 9.44 6.55 -4.89
N LEU A 44 9.43 6.08 -3.64
CA LEU A 44 8.21 5.73 -2.92
C LEU A 44 7.30 6.95 -2.73
N LYS A 45 7.85 8.11 -2.32
CA LYS A 45 7.07 9.34 -2.13
C LYS A 45 6.49 9.90 -3.43
N THR A 46 7.21 9.76 -4.55
CA THR A 46 6.76 10.26 -5.85
C THR A 46 5.76 9.32 -6.51
N ALA A 47 6.05 8.02 -6.57
CA ALA A 47 5.23 7.05 -7.30
C ALA A 47 4.10 6.47 -6.46
N LEU A 48 4.26 6.37 -5.14
CA LEU A 48 3.35 5.69 -4.22
C LEU A 48 3.08 6.55 -2.96
N PRO A 49 2.60 7.79 -3.12
CA PRO A 49 2.47 8.73 -2.01
C PRO A 49 1.57 8.22 -0.89
N CYS A 50 0.48 7.52 -1.21
CA CYS A 50 -0.39 6.91 -0.20
C CYS A 50 0.37 5.84 0.57
N LEU A 51 0.96 4.87 -0.12
CA LEU A 51 1.68 3.78 0.53
C LEU A 51 2.85 4.29 1.39
N SER A 52 3.57 5.31 0.91
CA SER A 52 4.67 5.96 1.65
C SER A 52 4.22 6.53 3.00
N ARG A 53 2.98 7.00 3.08
CA ARG A 53 2.41 7.68 4.25
C ARG A 53 1.85 6.70 5.27
N ILE A 54 1.19 5.63 4.80
CA ILE A 54 0.55 4.66 5.68
C ILE A 54 1.41 3.44 6.00
N GLY A 55 2.54 3.23 5.32
CA GLY A 55 3.35 2.02 5.44
C GLY A 55 3.62 1.58 6.88
N LYS A 56 4.04 2.51 7.75
CA LYS A 56 4.31 2.23 9.19
C LYS A 56 3.07 2.02 10.07
N TYR A 57 1.88 2.24 9.52
CA TYR A 57 0.59 2.13 10.21
C TYR A 57 -0.26 0.97 9.69
N LEU A 58 0.26 0.24 8.70
CA LEU A 58 -0.36 -0.99 8.20
C LEU A 58 -0.19 -2.08 9.25
N VAL A 59 -1.31 -2.72 9.56
CA VAL A 59 -1.34 -4.01 10.24
C VAL A 59 -1.39 -5.07 9.15
N SER A 60 -0.52 -6.07 9.25
CA SER A 60 -0.40 -7.15 8.28
C SER A 60 -0.54 -8.49 8.99
N ASP A 61 -1.58 -9.24 8.62
CA ASP A 61 -1.83 -10.60 9.08
C ASP A 61 -1.53 -11.58 7.93
N PRO A 62 -0.34 -12.23 7.93
CA PRO A 62 0.03 -13.18 6.89
C PRO A 62 -0.97 -14.34 6.81
N LEU A 63 -1.25 -14.80 5.60
CA LEU A 63 -2.03 -16.01 5.41
C LEU A 63 -1.24 -17.24 5.92
N PRO A 64 -1.94 -18.26 6.44
CA PRO A 64 -1.30 -19.49 6.86
C PRO A 64 -0.65 -20.21 5.67
N ASP A 65 0.47 -20.88 5.95
CA ASP A 65 1.14 -21.72 4.97
C ASP A 65 0.20 -22.84 4.47
N SER A 66 0.24 -23.11 3.17
CA SER A 66 -0.47 -24.25 2.60
C SER A 66 0.42 -25.49 2.68
N GLU A 67 -0.07 -26.56 3.31
CA GLU A 67 0.63 -27.85 3.34
C GLU A 67 0.81 -28.46 1.95
N THR A 68 -0.11 -28.18 1.03
CA THR A 68 -0.08 -28.69 -0.35
C THR A 68 0.77 -27.80 -1.27
N TYR A 69 0.77 -26.48 -1.03
CA TYR A 69 1.47 -25.50 -1.86
C TYR A 69 2.22 -24.49 -0.99
N TYR A 70 3.32 -24.93 -0.38
CA TYR A 70 4.06 -24.17 0.63
C TYR A 70 4.44 -22.74 0.22
N SER A 71 4.72 -22.50 -1.06
CA SER A 71 5.10 -21.18 -1.57
C SER A 71 3.93 -20.35 -2.14
N ALA A 72 2.69 -20.83 -2.10
CA ALA A 72 1.58 -20.16 -2.78
C ALA A 72 1.17 -18.83 -2.12
N PHE A 73 1.34 -18.74 -0.79
CA PHE A 73 0.89 -17.59 0.03
C PHE A 73 2.01 -16.99 0.89
N ASN A 74 3.26 -17.35 0.62
CA ASN A 74 4.43 -16.98 1.43
C ASN A 74 4.70 -15.47 1.55
N ASN A 75 4.02 -14.65 0.75
CA ASN A 75 4.08 -13.20 0.79
C ASN A 75 2.68 -12.56 0.79
N THR A 76 1.62 -13.32 1.07
CA THR A 76 0.24 -12.82 1.03
C THR A 76 -0.27 -12.56 2.45
N ALA A 77 -0.84 -11.38 2.68
CA ALA A 77 -1.39 -10.98 3.95
C ALA A 77 -2.73 -10.26 3.78
N LEU A 78 -3.59 -10.38 4.79
CA LEU A 78 -4.69 -9.45 5.01
C LEU A 78 -4.13 -8.21 5.70
N GLN A 79 -4.35 -7.04 5.10
CA GLN A 79 -3.72 -5.80 5.51
C GLN A 79 -4.74 -4.69 5.64
N HIS A 80 -4.60 -3.86 6.67
CA HIS A 80 -5.46 -2.71 6.90
C HIS A 80 -4.76 -1.62 7.71
N VAL A 81 -5.29 -0.38 7.63
CA VAL A 81 -4.85 0.68 8.53
C VAL A 81 -5.64 0.57 9.84
N ALA A 82 -4.94 0.52 10.97
CA ALA A 82 -5.60 0.47 12.27
C ALA A 82 -6.34 1.79 12.54
N ILE A 83 -7.61 1.71 12.96
CA ILE A 83 -8.42 2.89 13.25
C ILE A 83 -7.80 3.80 14.32
N GLN A 84 -7.06 3.20 15.28
CA GLN A 84 -6.36 3.97 16.32
C GLN A 84 -5.20 4.78 15.73
N SER A 85 -4.56 4.30 14.66
CA SER A 85 -3.47 4.99 13.99
C SER A 85 -3.93 6.26 13.27
N ILE A 86 -5.18 6.31 12.80
CA ILE A 86 -5.76 7.50 12.16
C ILE A 86 -5.76 8.72 13.08
N ALA A 87 -5.97 8.51 14.38
CA ALA A 87 -5.94 9.61 15.35
C ALA A 87 -4.54 10.23 15.51
N LEU A 88 -3.49 9.54 15.06
CA LEU A 88 -2.09 10.00 15.08
C LEU A 88 -1.71 10.72 13.78
N PHE A 89 -2.60 10.76 12.79
CA PHE A 89 -2.29 11.33 11.48
C PHE A 89 -2.36 12.85 11.54
N GLU A 90 -1.29 13.50 11.09
CA GLU A 90 -1.29 14.94 10.85
C GLU A 90 -2.20 15.30 9.69
N GLN A 91 -2.77 16.51 9.71
CA GLN A 91 -3.66 16.99 8.64
C GLN A 91 -3.00 16.97 7.25
N SER A 92 -1.67 17.10 7.20
CA SER A 92 -0.84 17.07 5.99
C SER A 92 -0.89 15.73 5.25
N ILE A 93 -1.13 14.62 5.96
CA ILE A 93 -1.14 13.27 5.34
C ILE A 93 -2.28 13.10 4.35
N TRP A 94 -3.39 13.83 4.55
CA TRP A 94 -4.60 13.77 3.74
C TRP A 94 -4.48 14.60 2.46
N GLN A 95 -3.47 15.47 2.35
CA GLN A 95 -3.21 16.27 1.15
C GLN A 95 -2.34 15.47 0.18
N LEU A 96 -2.97 14.74 -0.73
CA LEU A 96 -2.27 13.98 -1.77
C LEU A 96 -1.71 14.92 -2.85
N PRO A 97 -0.53 14.62 -3.44
CA PRO A 97 -0.10 15.30 -4.65
C PRO A 97 -1.03 14.94 -5.81
N ASP A 98 -1.09 15.78 -6.84
CA ASP A 98 -1.80 15.45 -8.08
C ASP A 98 -1.25 14.15 -8.69
N GLU A 99 -2.11 13.41 -9.41
CA GLU A 99 -1.66 12.23 -10.14
C GLU A 99 -0.65 12.63 -11.21
N ILE A 100 0.51 11.99 -11.19
CA ILE A 100 1.51 12.12 -12.27
C ILE A 100 1.02 11.20 -13.39
N ASN A 101 0.68 11.77 -14.54
CA ASN A 101 0.26 10.99 -15.71
C ASN A 101 1.39 10.04 -16.12
N ASP A 102 1.06 8.76 -16.36
CA ASP A 102 2.00 7.70 -16.74
C ASP A 102 2.81 7.98 -18.03
N GLU A 103 2.43 9.01 -18.81
CA GLU A 103 3.18 9.45 -20.01
C GLU A 103 4.59 9.96 -19.69
N ASP A 104 4.85 10.46 -18.47
CA ASP A 104 6.19 10.91 -18.05
C ASP A 104 7.09 9.77 -17.51
N ASN A 105 6.58 8.54 -17.42
CA ASN A 105 7.28 7.41 -16.78
C ASN A 105 7.93 6.44 -17.79
N SER A 106 7.85 6.71 -19.09
CA SER A 106 8.44 5.84 -20.13
C SER A 106 9.97 5.93 -20.28
N GLU A 107 10.65 6.83 -19.55
CA GLU A 107 12.10 7.01 -19.65
C GLU A 107 12.93 6.32 -18.54
N LEU A 108 12.31 5.55 -17.64
CA LEU A 108 13.03 4.98 -16.47
C LEU A 108 12.95 3.44 -16.35
N ILE A 109 13.02 2.74 -17.50
CA ILE A 109 13.32 1.30 -17.57
C ILE A 109 14.78 1.08 -17.97
#